data_AF-A0A9D1FJH7-F1
#
_entry.id   AF-A0A9D1FJH7-F1
#
_cell.length_a   1.000
_cell.length_b   1.000
_cell.length_c   1.000
_cell.angle_alpha   90.00
_cell.angle_beta   90.00
_cell.angle_gamma   90.00
#
_symmetry.space_group_name_H-M   'P 1'
#
loop_
_entity.id
_entity.type
_entity.pdbx_description
1 polymer ?
#
loop_
_entity_poly.entity_id
_entity_poly.type
_entity_poly.pdbx_seq_one_letter_code
_entity_poly.pdbx_strand_id
1 'polypeptide(L)'
;MLETVQNFVSANAVAFSAGLLILAYIFIALEKIPKVTIALIGAVIAIVLNLVSQTKMVNGAINPHYFINFVDFNVIFLLVSMMIIVAITTRSGIFNWIANELLKFTKGHPVKVLFML
;
A
#
# COMPACT_ATOMS: atom_id res chain seq x y z
N MET A 1 -18.45 30.60 -2.50
CA MET A 1 -18.91 29.39 -1.76
C MET A 1 -17.82 28.31 -1.73
N LEU A 2 -17.26 27.92 -2.88
CA LEU A 2 -16.18 26.91 -2.94
C LEU A 2 -14.89 27.35 -2.24
N GLU A 3 -14.49 28.62 -2.41
CA GLU A 3 -13.32 29.21 -1.73
C GLU A 3 -13.49 29.26 -0.20
N THR A 4 -14.71 29.52 0.29
CA THR A 4 -15.01 29.53 1.72
C THR A 4 -14.83 28.15 2.35
N VAL A 5 -15.27 27.10 1.64
CA VAL A 5 -15.08 25.69 2.05
C VAL A 5 -13.60 25.32 2.04
N GLN A 6 -12.86 25.69 1.01
CA GLN A 6 -11.42 25.41 0.93
C GLN A 6 -10.62 26.12 2.02
N ASN A 7 -10.96 27.37 2.34
CA ASN A 7 -10.31 28.10 3.43
C ASN A 7 -10.56 27.44 4.79
N PHE A 8 -11.78 26.97 5.06
CA PHE A 8 -12.11 26.24 6.28
C PHE A 8 -11.39 24.89 6.39
N VAL A 9 -11.31 24.16 5.28
CA VAL A 9 -10.56 22.88 5.20
C VAL A 9 -9.07 23.12 5.40
N SER A 10 -8.50 24.19 4.82
CA SER A 10 -7.08 24.52 5.01
C SER A 10 -6.76 24.93 6.44
N ALA A 11 -7.66 25.66 7.12
CA ALA A 11 -7.50 26.03 8.53
C ALA A 11 -7.49 24.81 9.46
N ASN A 12 -8.21 23.74 9.09
CA ASN A 12 -8.33 22.50 9.85
C ASN A 12 -7.70 21.30 9.13
N ALA A 13 -6.70 21.53 8.27
CA ALA A 13 -6.18 20.52 7.34
C ALA A 13 -5.69 19.25 8.07
N VAL A 14 -5.12 19.40 9.25
CA VAL A 14 -4.65 18.28 10.08
C VAL A 14 -5.82 17.38 10.51
N ALA A 15 -6.94 17.95 10.97
CA ALA A 15 -8.09 17.19 11.42
C ALA A 15 -8.77 16.45 10.27
N PHE A 16 -8.93 17.11 9.12
CA PHE A 16 -9.51 16.50 7.92
C PHE A 16 -8.63 15.38 7.34
N SER A 17 -7.31 15.59 7.25
CA SER A 17 -6.39 14.56 6.76
C SER A 17 -6.29 13.37 7.72
N ALA A 18 -6.25 13.61 9.04
CA ALA A 18 -6.30 12.55 10.04
C ALA A 18 -7.61 11.75 9.97
N GLY A 19 -8.76 12.41 9.87
CA GLY A 19 -10.06 11.76 9.73
C GLY A 19 -10.14 10.90 8.47
N LEU A 20 -9.66 11.41 7.34
CA LEU A 20 -9.60 10.66 6.09
C LEU A 20 -8.70 9.43 6.20
N LEU A 21 -7.55 9.57 6.83
CA LEU A 21 -6.60 8.46 7.03
C LEU A 21 -7.18 7.38 7.95
N ILE A 22 -7.78 7.76 9.09
CA ILE A 22 -8.41 6.82 10.02
C ILE A 22 -9.54 6.07 9.33
N LEU A 23 -10.40 6.79 8.60
CA LEU A 23 -11.51 6.19 7.87
C LEU A 23 -11.03 5.22 6.80
N ALA A 24 -10.02 5.60 6.01
CA ALA A 24 -9.41 4.70 5.03
C ALA A 24 -8.82 3.45 5.70
N TYR A 25 -8.13 3.61 6.82
CA TYR A 25 -7.52 2.50 7.56
C TYR A 25 -8.56 1.53 8.14
N ILE A 26 -9.69 2.04 8.64
CA ILE A 26 -10.82 1.22 9.07
C ILE A 26 -11.31 0.36 7.89
N PHE A 27 -11.55 0.95 6.71
CA PHE A 27 -12.00 0.17 5.55
C PHE A 27 -10.96 -0.84 5.06
N ILE A 28 -9.66 -0.51 5.14
CA ILE A 28 -8.58 -1.43 4.79
C ILE A 28 -8.57 -2.61 5.77
N ALA A 29 -8.67 -2.35 7.08
CA ALA A 29 -8.68 -3.37 8.12
C ALA A 29 -9.94 -4.25 8.09
N LEU A 30 -11.07 -3.72 7.60
CA LEU A 30 -12.29 -4.49 7.40
C LEU A 30 -12.19 -5.49 6.23
N GLU A 31 -11.21 -5.31 5.33
CA GLU A 31 -10.96 -6.15 4.14
C GLU A 31 -12.18 -6.40 3.21
N LYS A 32 -13.29 -5.66 3.42
CA LYS A 32 -14.53 -5.79 2.62
C LYS A 32 -14.39 -5.23 1.20
N ILE A 33 -13.48 -4.27 1.02
CA ILE A 33 -13.21 -3.58 -0.25
C ILE A 33 -11.70 -3.73 -0.53
N PRO A 34 -11.27 -3.92 -1.79
CA PRO A 34 -9.85 -3.99 -2.10
C PRO A 34 -9.10 -2.76 -1.59
N LYS A 35 -8.04 -3.00 -0.83
CA LYS A 35 -7.16 -1.96 -0.25
C LYS A 35 -6.69 -0.91 -1.26
N VAL A 36 -6.42 -1.33 -2.50
CA VAL A 36 -6.03 -0.44 -3.61
C VAL A 36 -7.15 0.55 -3.94
N THR A 37 -8.39 0.08 -4.02
CA THR A 37 -9.55 0.94 -4.31
C THR A 37 -9.76 1.98 -3.22
N ILE A 38 -9.68 1.59 -1.94
CA ILE A 38 -9.80 2.51 -0.81
C ILE A 38 -8.69 3.57 -0.85
N ALA A 39 -7.44 3.14 -1.07
CA ALA A 39 -6.29 4.04 -1.16
C ALA A 39 -6.43 5.05 -2.31
N LEU A 40 -6.87 4.61 -3.49
CA LEU A 40 -7.08 5.49 -4.64
C LEU A 40 -8.21 6.49 -4.41
N ILE A 41 -9.34 6.06 -3.83
CA ILE A 41 -10.44 6.97 -3.47
C ILE A 41 -9.96 8.00 -2.44
N GLY A 42 -9.25 7.57 -1.39
CA GLY A 42 -8.67 8.47 -0.40
C GLY A 42 -7.71 9.50 -1.01
N ALA A 43 -6.87 9.08 -1.97
CA ALA A 43 -5.97 9.97 -2.70
C ALA A 43 -6.75 11.02 -3.53
N VAL A 44 -7.79 10.61 -4.25
CA VAL A 44 -8.65 11.53 -5.02
C VAL A 44 -9.32 12.55 -4.09
N ILE A 45 -9.89 12.10 -2.97
CA ILE A 45 -10.52 12.99 -1.99
C ILE A 45 -9.50 13.98 -1.41
N ALA A 46 -8.30 13.52 -1.04
CA ALA A 46 -7.25 14.39 -0.52
C ALA A 46 -6.81 15.47 -1.53
N ILE A 47 -6.75 15.11 -2.82
CA ILE A 47 -6.41 16.02 -3.93
C ILE A 47 -7.51 17.05 -4.17
N VAL A 48 -8.78 16.65 -4.12
CA VAL A 48 -9.95 17.53 -4.34
C VAL A 48 -10.14 18.51 -3.17
N LEU A 49 -9.92 18.06 -1.94
CA LEU A 49 -10.00 18.89 -0.73
C LEU A 49 -8.78 19.79 -0.54
N ASN A 50 -7.79 19.74 -1.44
CA ASN A 50 -6.55 20.52 -1.37
C ASN A 50 -5.77 20.31 -0.05
N LEU A 51 -5.81 19.08 0.49
CA LEU A 51 -5.11 18.68 1.72
C LEU A 51 -3.61 18.42 1.49
N VAL A 52 -3.15 18.48 0.24
CA VAL A 52 -1.78 18.21 -0.20
C VAL A 52 -1.15 19.54 -0.65
N SER A 53 0.14 19.77 -0.35
CA SER A 53 0.79 21.11 -0.38
C SER A 53 0.52 22.01 -1.61
N GLN A 54 0.58 23.31 -1.34
CA GLN A 54 0.22 24.41 -2.26
C GLN A 54 1.10 24.51 -3.53
N THR A 55 2.26 23.84 -3.59
CA THR A 55 3.16 23.80 -4.76
C THR A 55 2.67 22.85 -5.87
N LYS A 56 1.52 22.18 -5.67
CA LYS A 56 0.84 21.36 -6.68
C LYS A 56 0.55 22.13 -7.98
N MET A 57 0.41 23.45 -7.92
CA MET A 57 0.15 24.31 -9.09
C MET A 57 1.36 25.18 -9.41
N VAL A 58 1.90 25.06 -10.63
CA VAL A 58 2.89 25.97 -11.19
C VAL A 58 2.21 26.73 -12.33
N ASN A 59 2.15 28.06 -12.25
CA ASN A 59 1.51 28.94 -13.25
C ASN A 59 0.04 28.56 -13.60
N GLY A 60 -0.74 28.11 -12.62
CA GLY A 60 -2.14 27.72 -12.83
C GLY A 60 -2.33 26.33 -13.45
N ALA A 61 -1.24 25.60 -13.76
CA ALA A 61 -1.28 24.22 -14.22
C ALA A 61 -0.82 23.25 -13.12
N ILE A 62 -1.43 22.06 -13.08
CA ILE A 62 -1.02 20.98 -12.17
C ILE A 62 0.38 20.53 -12.57
N ASN A 63 1.33 20.53 -11.64
CA ASN A 63 2.66 19.98 -11.87
C ASN A 63 2.60 18.43 -11.76
N PRO A 64 2.73 17.68 -12.86
CA PRO A 64 2.67 16.21 -12.81
C PRO A 64 3.85 15.61 -12.04
N HIS A 65 5.01 16.28 -12.01
CA HIS A 65 6.18 15.83 -11.27
C HIS A 65 6.06 16.02 -9.75
N TYR A 66 5.06 16.74 -9.26
CA TYR A 66 4.88 16.90 -7.81
C TYR A 66 4.52 15.56 -7.15
N PHE A 67 3.59 14.81 -7.75
CA PHE A 67 3.06 13.57 -7.18
C PHE A 67 4.04 12.41 -7.24
N ILE A 68 4.93 12.38 -8.24
CA ILE A 68 5.93 11.32 -8.38
C ILE A 68 6.90 11.28 -7.20
N ASN A 69 7.15 12.42 -6.55
CA ASN A 69 8.04 12.52 -5.39
C ASN A 69 7.46 11.88 -4.13
N PHE A 70 6.15 11.63 -4.09
CA PHE A 70 5.49 10.92 -2.99
C PHE A 70 5.47 9.40 -3.20
N VAL A 71 5.94 8.92 -4.36
CA VAL A 71 5.99 7.50 -4.69
C VAL A 71 7.37 6.95 -4.36
N ASP A 72 7.45 6.05 -3.38
CA ASP A 72 8.67 5.33 -3.06
C ASP A 72 8.88 4.16 -4.03
N PHE A 73 9.66 4.40 -5.08
CA PHE A 73 10.00 3.38 -6.07
C PHE A 73 10.86 2.26 -5.50
N ASN A 74 11.69 2.51 -4.47
CA ASN A 74 12.50 1.46 -3.86
C ASN A 74 11.59 0.41 -3.23
N VAL A 75 10.55 0.84 -2.51
CA VAL A 75 9.55 -0.07 -1.92
C VAL A 75 8.79 -0.83 -3.01
N ILE A 76 8.33 -0.15 -4.07
CA ILE A 76 7.61 -0.81 -5.17
C ILE A 76 8.50 -1.87 -5.84
N PHE A 77 9.72 -1.50 -6.23
CA PHE A 77 10.65 -2.43 -6.88
C PHE A 77 11.06 -3.58 -5.95
N LEU A 78 11.26 -3.33 -4.66
CA LEU A 78 11.56 -4.36 -3.68
C LEU A 78 10.42 -5.37 -3.56
N LEU A 79 9.19 -4.89 -3.37
CA LEU A 79 8.02 -5.76 -3.23
C LEU A 79 7.73 -6.54 -4.52
N VAL A 80 7.78 -5.87 -5.68
CA VAL A 80 7.59 -6.52 -6.98
C VAL A 80 8.66 -7.58 -7.22
N SER A 81 9.94 -7.26 -6.96
CA SER A 81 11.04 -8.22 -7.14
C SER A 81 10.89 -9.42 -6.21
N MET A 82 10.55 -9.20 -4.94
CA MET A 82 10.28 -10.27 -3.99
C MET A 82 9.13 -11.18 -4.48
N MET A 83 8.03 -10.59 -4.93
CA MET A 83 6.89 -11.36 -5.45
C MET A 83 7.26 -12.16 -6.70
N ILE A 84 8.05 -11.60 -7.62
CA ILE A 84 8.52 -12.30 -8.82
C ILE A 84 9.40 -13.50 -8.45
N ILE A 85 10.39 -13.32 -7.56
CA ILE A 85 11.28 -14.40 -7.13
C ILE A 85 10.46 -15.52 -6.47
N VAL A 86 9.55 -15.18 -5.57
CA VAL A 86 8.67 -16.15 -4.91
C VAL A 86 7.79 -16.87 -5.94
N ALA A 87 7.21 -16.16 -6.90
CA ALA A 87 6.37 -16.75 -7.94
C ALA A 87 7.15 -17.74 -8.83
N ILE A 88 8.35 -17.39 -9.26
CA ILE A 88 9.22 -18.27 -10.06
C ILE A 88 9.63 -19.50 -9.24
N THR A 89 10.07 -19.31 -8.00
CA THR A 89 10.50 -20.38 -7.09
C THR A 89 9.36 -21.35 -6.76
N THR A 90 8.14 -20.81 -6.63
CA THR A 90 6.93 -21.63 -6.44
C THR A 90 6.63 -22.44 -7.70
N ARG A 91 6.69 -21.81 -8.88
CA ARG A 91 6.38 -22.47 -10.16
C ARG A 91 7.43 -23.51 -10.57
N SER A 92 8.70 -23.32 -10.20
CA SER A 92 9.77 -24.30 -10.45
C SER A 92 9.72 -25.51 -9.52
N GLY A 93 8.87 -25.48 -8.47
CA GLY A 93 8.72 -26.60 -7.54
C GLY A 93 9.82 -26.69 -6.48
N ILE A 94 10.64 -25.64 -6.32
CA ILE A 94 11.69 -25.61 -5.29
C ILE A 94 11.09 -25.79 -3.89
N PHE A 95 9.99 -25.10 -3.58
CA PHE A 95 9.31 -25.27 -2.29
C PHE A 95 8.79 -26.69 -2.08
N ASN A 96 8.31 -27.36 -3.15
CA ASN A 96 7.84 -28.74 -3.07
C ASN A 96 9.00 -29.73 -2.85
N TRP A 97 10.14 -29.48 -3.50
CA TRP A 97 11.35 -30.29 -3.30
C TRP A 97 11.87 -30.17 -1.86
N ILE A 98 11.98 -28.95 -1.34
CA ILE A 98 12.37 -28.69 0.05
C ILE A 98 11.38 -29.35 1.02
N ALA A 99 10.08 -29.18 0.81
CA ALA A 99 9.05 -29.79 1.66
C ALA A 99 9.16 -31.33 1.71
N ASN A 100 9.40 -31.98 0.56
CA ASN A 100 9.59 -33.42 0.51
C ASN A 100 10.85 -33.86 1.27
N GLU A 101 11.94 -33.10 1.15
CA GLU A 101 13.19 -33.43 1.82
C GLU A 101 13.08 -33.25 3.35
N LEU A 102 12.40 -32.19 3.80
CA LEU A 102 12.05 -31.99 5.21
C LEU A 102 11.18 -33.14 5.76
N LEU A 103 10.20 -33.62 4.99
CA LEU A 103 9.35 -34.74 5.38
C LEU A 103 10.13 -36.05 5.54
N LYS A 104 11.06 -36.34 4.62
CA LYS A 104 11.94 -37.52 4.73
C LYS A 104 12.84 -37.42 5.96
N PHE A 105 13.46 -36.26 6.19
CA PHE A 105 14.38 -36.05 7.31
C PHE A 105 13.68 -36.20 8.67
N THR A 106 12.45 -35.70 8.77
CA THR A 106 11.64 -35.73 9.99
C THR A 106 10.83 -37.03 10.14
N LYS A 107 10.91 -37.94 9.17
CA LYS A 107 10.10 -39.17 9.08
C LYS A 107 8.60 -38.87 9.22
N GLY A 108 8.14 -37.75 8.66
CA GLY A 108 6.74 -37.32 8.70
C GLY A 108 6.19 -36.95 10.08
N HIS A 109 7.02 -36.78 11.11
CA HIS A 109 6.55 -36.37 12.45
C HIS A 109 6.21 -34.87 12.45
N PRO A 110 4.94 -34.47 12.63
CA PRO A 110 4.50 -33.08 12.43
C PRO A 110 5.22 -32.08 13.35
N VAL A 111 5.49 -32.46 14.60
CA VAL A 111 6.22 -31.62 15.56
C VAL A 111 7.67 -31.36 15.10
N LYS A 112 8.33 -32.36 14.50
CA LYS A 112 9.70 -32.23 14.00
C LYS A 112 9.75 -31.41 12.71
N VAL A 113 8.74 -31.53 11.85
CA VAL A 113 8.58 -30.68 10.65
C VAL A 113 8.45 -29.22 11.04
N LEU A 114 7.58 -28.90 12.01
CA LEU A 114 7.37 -27.52 12.47
C LEU A 114 8.65 -26.88 13.02
N PHE A 115 9.50 -27.66 13.71
CA PHE A 115 10.77 -27.16 14.24
C PHE A 115 11.85 -26.94 13.18
N MET A 116 11.70 -27.59 12.02
CA MET A 116 12.68 -27.56 10.93
C MET A 116 12.29 -26.60 9.80
N LEU A 117 11.02 -26.17 9.76
CA LEU A 117 10.47 -25.15 8.89
C LEU A 117 10.94 -23.75 9.34
#